data_AF-K2N2N4-F1
#
_entry.id   AF-K2N2N4-F1
#
_cell.length_a   1.000
_cell.length_b   1.000
_cell.length_c   1.000
_cell.angle_alpha   90.00
_cell.angle_beta   90.00
_cell.angle_gamma   90.00
#
_symmetry.space_group_name_H-M   'P 1'
#
loop_
_entity.id
_entity.type
_entity.pdbx_description
1 polymer ?
#
loop_
_entity_poly.entity_id
_entity_poly.type
_entity_poly.pdbx_seq_one_letter_code
_entity_poly.pdbx_strand_id
1 'polypeptide(L)'
;MNAKTDSTSTGAAATVTLSKAELSALTAKHLHHVADALYVGREALLGISNEPRFRNSDDSLNPAGDVVSKVAEFFDVLFDEVRKIATASDPVDPQMDEHRAWLLLKLNVWLSDDLADFSALAASLVARHHGVAFRSSNSGRAAA
;
A
#
# COMPACT_ATOMS: atom_id res chain seq x y z
N MET A 1 -24.81 35.92 38.50
CA MET A 1 -24.33 34.52 38.43
C MET A 1 -24.32 34.15 36.95
N ASN A 2 -23.18 34.25 36.27
CA ASN A 2 -23.07 33.91 34.85
C ASN A 2 -22.50 32.50 34.74
N ALA A 3 -23.31 31.58 34.24
CA ALA A 3 -22.91 30.22 33.93
C ALA A 3 -21.94 30.24 32.74
N LYS A 4 -20.73 29.76 32.98
CA LYS A 4 -19.71 29.50 31.97
C LYS A 4 -20.03 28.13 31.37
N THR A 5 -20.54 28.10 30.15
CA THR A 5 -20.68 26.85 29.39
C THR A 5 -19.35 26.53 28.74
N ASP A 6 -18.59 25.62 29.36
CA ASP A 6 -17.46 24.97 28.72
C ASP A 6 -18.01 24.06 27.61
N SER A 7 -17.91 24.51 26.36
CA SER A 7 -18.16 23.68 25.19
C SER A 7 -16.89 22.89 24.88
N THR A 8 -16.70 21.77 25.58
CA THR A 8 -15.75 20.75 25.15
C THR A 8 -16.35 20.06 23.92
N SER A 9 -16.06 20.58 22.73
CA SER A 9 -16.35 19.86 21.50
C SER A 9 -15.39 18.68 21.43
N THR A 10 -15.80 17.54 21.99
CA THR A 10 -15.22 16.23 21.67
C THR A 10 -15.49 16.01 20.19
N GLY A 11 -14.56 16.46 19.34
CA GLY A 11 -14.56 16.12 17.92
C GLY A 11 -14.53 14.60 17.85
N ALA A 12 -15.64 13.99 17.44
CA ALA A 12 -15.69 12.58 17.17
C ALA A 12 -14.58 12.29 16.16
N ALA A 13 -13.55 11.53 16.55
CA ALA A 13 -12.56 11.04 15.63
C ALA A 13 -13.33 10.25 14.56
N ALA A 14 -13.42 10.80 13.35
CA ALA A 14 -14.03 10.10 12.24
C ALA A 14 -13.14 8.89 11.96
N THR A 15 -13.53 7.73 12.47
CA THR A 15 -12.85 6.48 12.17
C THR A 15 -13.14 6.16 10.71
N VAL A 16 -12.20 6.50 9.82
CA VAL A 16 -12.27 6.06 8.43
C VAL A 16 -11.95 4.57 8.42
N THR A 17 -12.98 3.74 8.46
CA THR A 17 -12.85 2.29 8.27
C THR A 17 -13.09 1.95 6.83
N LEU A 18 -12.06 1.49 6.13
CA LEU A 18 -12.18 0.84 4.84
C LEU A 18 -12.56 -0.63 5.09
N SER A 19 -13.75 -1.05 4.65
CA SER A 19 -14.20 -2.42 4.87
C SER A 19 -13.39 -3.38 4.02
N LYS A 20 -12.78 -4.38 4.66
CA LYS A 20 -12.10 -5.47 3.96
C LYS A 20 -13.03 -6.19 2.97
N ALA A 21 -14.31 -6.31 3.30
CA ALA A 21 -15.30 -6.93 2.43
C ALA A 21 -15.53 -6.10 1.16
N GLU A 22 -15.56 -4.77 1.27
CA GLU A 22 -15.71 -3.87 0.13
C GLU A 22 -14.47 -3.91 -0.76
N LEU A 23 -13.27 -3.87 -0.18
CA LEU A 23 -12.02 -4.03 -0.93
C LEU A 23 -11.94 -5.39 -1.64
N SER A 24 -12.38 -6.46 -0.98
CA SER A 24 -12.33 -7.81 -1.56
C SER A 24 -13.33 -8.00 -2.71
N ALA A 25 -14.36 -7.16 -2.81
CA ALA A 25 -15.31 -7.18 -3.92
C ALA A 25 -14.79 -6.47 -5.17
N LEU A 26 -13.65 -5.76 -5.08
CA LEU A 26 -13.07 -5.01 -6.19
C LEU A 26 -12.32 -5.93 -7.16
N THR A 27 -12.33 -5.56 -8.44
CA THR A 27 -11.51 -6.22 -9.47
C THR A 27 -10.04 -5.84 -9.28
N ALA A 28 -9.12 -6.63 -9.86
CA ALA A 28 -7.69 -6.32 -9.83
C ALA A 28 -7.37 -4.93 -10.41
N LYS A 29 -8.10 -4.52 -11.44
CA LYS A 29 -8.00 -3.15 -12.00
C LYS A 29 -8.44 -2.08 -11.00
N HIS A 30 -9.56 -2.28 -10.30
CA HIS A 30 -10.00 -1.33 -9.29
C HIS A 30 -9.01 -1.25 -8.12
N LEU A 31 -8.48 -2.38 -7.65
CA LEU A 31 -7.45 -2.42 -6.62
C LEU A 31 -6.16 -1.70 -7.05
N HIS A 32 -5.83 -1.75 -8.33
CA HIS A 32 -4.72 -0.97 -8.89
C HIS A 32 -4.92 0.53 -8.74
N HIS A 33 -6.12 1.04 -9.06
CA HIS A 33 -6.45 2.45 -8.87
C HIS A 33 -6.49 2.85 -7.38
N VAL A 34 -6.96 1.97 -6.50
CA VAL A 34 -6.90 2.20 -5.05
C VAL A 34 -5.45 2.34 -4.60
N ALA A 35 -4.55 1.44 -5.03
CA ALA A 35 -3.13 1.53 -4.69
C ALA A 35 -2.50 2.84 -5.19
N ASP A 36 -2.81 3.28 -6.41
CA ASP A 36 -2.31 4.56 -6.95
C ASP A 36 -2.79 5.76 -6.12
N ALA A 37 -4.08 5.77 -5.74
CA ALA A 37 -4.64 6.84 -4.92
C ALA A 37 -3.99 6.88 -3.52
N LEU A 38 -3.78 5.72 -2.91
CA LEU A 38 -3.08 5.61 -1.63
C LEU A 38 -1.65 6.12 -1.74
N TYR A 39 -0.95 5.83 -2.83
CA TYR A 39 0.43 6.27 -3.05
C TYR A 39 0.52 7.78 -3.16
N VAL A 40 -0.28 8.37 -4.04
CA VAL A 40 -0.29 9.83 -4.22
C VAL A 40 -0.66 10.53 -2.92
N GLY A 41 -1.66 10.02 -2.20
CA GLY A 41 -2.06 10.61 -0.93
C GLY A 41 -0.98 10.47 0.16
N ARG A 42 -0.29 9.33 0.23
CA ARG A 42 0.82 9.11 1.17
C ARG A 42 1.96 10.08 0.91
N GLU A 43 2.42 10.17 -0.34
CA GLU A 43 3.52 11.06 -0.72
C GLU A 43 3.16 12.54 -0.46
N ALA A 44 1.90 12.92 -0.70
CA ALA A 44 1.41 14.26 -0.37
C ALA A 44 1.46 14.53 1.15
N LEU A 45 1.03 13.59 1.98
CA LEU A 45 1.06 13.73 3.44
C LEU A 45 2.49 13.79 3.97
N LEU A 46 3.41 12.98 3.44
CA LEU A 46 4.84 13.05 3.75
C LEU A 46 5.45 14.39 3.34
N GLY A 47 5.06 14.93 2.18
CA GLY A 47 5.45 16.28 1.78
C GLY A 47 4.94 17.34 2.75
N ILE A 48 3.67 17.23 3.17
CA ILE A 48 3.06 18.16 4.13
C ILE A 48 3.75 18.08 5.49
N SER A 49 4.07 16.89 6.00
CA SER A 49 4.74 16.74 7.31
C SER A 49 6.18 17.28 7.32
N ASN A 50 6.78 17.47 6.15
CA ASN A 50 8.10 18.10 6.00
C ASN A 50 8.07 19.64 5.99
N GLU A 51 6.89 20.26 5.91
CA GLU A 51 6.78 21.71 5.96
C GLU A 51 7.10 22.26 7.37
N PRO A 52 7.80 23.40 7.50
CA PRO A 52 8.19 23.96 8.80
C PRO A 52 7.03 24.19 9.77
N ARG A 53 5.83 24.44 9.26
CA ARG A 53 4.62 24.67 10.07
C ARG A 53 4.12 23.42 10.81
N PHE A 54 4.58 22.22 10.43
CA PHE A 54 4.26 20.95 11.08
C PHE A 54 5.41 20.41 11.94
N ARG A 55 6.48 21.19 12.07
CA ARG A 55 7.69 20.82 12.81
C ARG A 55 7.97 21.79 13.95
N ASN A 56 8.57 21.29 15.01
CA ASN A 56 9.11 22.07 16.11
C ASN A 56 10.53 22.55 15.75
N SER A 57 11.11 23.40 16.61
CA SER A 57 12.46 23.95 16.40
C SER A 57 13.58 22.90 16.45
N ASP A 58 13.32 21.74 17.07
CA ASP A 58 14.22 20.59 17.15
C ASP A 58 14.00 19.58 16.01
N ASP A 59 13.26 19.98 14.97
CA ASP A 59 12.88 19.17 13.81
C ASP A 59 11.92 18.00 14.10
N SER A 60 11.46 17.85 15.35
CA SER A 60 10.39 16.89 15.69
C SER A 60 9.03 17.33 15.14
N LEU A 61 8.11 16.39 14.96
CA LEU A 61 6.74 16.71 14.57
C LEU A 61 6.02 17.45 15.70
N ASN A 62 5.27 18.50 15.36
CA ASN A 62 4.33 19.12 16.28
C ASN A 62 3.01 18.33 16.31
N PRO A 63 2.04 18.65 17.17
CA PRO A 63 0.79 17.89 17.26
C PRO A 63 0.00 17.77 15.95
N ALA A 64 0.07 18.77 15.07
CA ALA A 64 -0.56 18.68 13.75
C ALA A 64 0.25 17.79 12.80
N GLY A 65 1.58 17.86 12.86
CA GLY A 65 2.49 16.98 12.12
C GLY A 65 2.32 15.51 12.52
N ASP A 66 2.13 15.23 13.80
CA ASP A 66 1.83 13.89 14.33
C ASP A 66 0.53 13.32 13.75
N VAL A 67 -0.51 14.15 13.62
CA VAL A 67 -1.77 13.72 13.00
C VAL A 67 -1.56 13.37 11.53
N VAL A 68 -0.84 14.22 10.78
CA VAL A 68 -0.52 13.96 9.36
C VAL A 68 0.29 12.67 9.21
N SER A 69 1.31 12.46 10.06
CA SER A 69 2.14 11.24 10.04
C SER A 69 1.29 9.98 10.30
N LYS A 70 0.40 10.02 11.30
CA LYS A 70 -0.50 8.89 11.61
C LYS A 70 -1.44 8.55 10.45
N VAL A 71 -1.89 9.56 9.68
CA VAL A 71 -2.71 9.30 8.49
C VAL A 71 -1.87 8.67 7.37
N ALA A 72 -0.60 9.08 7.20
CA ALA A 72 0.31 8.45 6.26
C ALA A 72 0.60 6.98 6.65
N GLU A 73 0.85 6.70 7.93
CA GLU A 73 1.01 5.34 8.46
C GLU A 73 -0.25 4.49 8.25
N PHE A 74 -1.44 5.08 8.38
CA PHE A 74 -2.68 4.38 8.06
C PHE A 74 -2.76 3.95 6.58
N PHE A 75 -2.18 4.73 5.66
CA PHE A 75 -2.12 4.32 4.26
C PHE A 75 -1.20 3.13 4.05
N ASP A 76 -0.11 3.00 4.81
CA ASP A 76 0.76 1.82 4.80
C ASP A 76 0.00 0.54 5.22
N VAL A 77 -0.90 0.65 6.19
CA VAL A 77 -1.80 -0.46 6.57
C VAL A 77 -2.73 -0.82 5.42
N LEU A 78 -3.29 0.17 4.72
CA LEU A 78 -4.18 -0.07 3.59
C LEU A 78 -3.44 -0.70 2.40
N PHE A 79 -2.19 -0.31 2.15
CA PHE A 79 -1.35 -0.95 1.14
C PHE A 79 -1.15 -2.44 1.39
N ASP A 80 -0.88 -2.82 2.64
CA ASP A 80 -0.72 -4.21 3.01
C ASP A 80 -2.03 -5.01 2.84
N GLU A 81 -3.19 -4.43 3.17
CA GLU A 81 -4.49 -5.07 2.91
C GLU A 81 -4.78 -5.23 1.43
N VAL A 82 -4.50 -4.22 0.59
CA VAL A 82 -4.61 -4.35 -0.87
C VAL A 82 -3.70 -5.46 -1.39
N ARG A 83 -2.46 -5.55 -0.89
CA ARG A 83 -1.52 -6.63 -1.24
C ARG A 83 -2.07 -7.99 -0.90
N LYS A 84 -2.59 -8.18 0.32
CA LYS A 84 -3.20 -9.45 0.77
C LYS A 84 -4.37 -9.86 -0.12
N ILE A 85 -5.27 -8.92 -0.44
CA ILE A 85 -6.44 -9.18 -1.29
C ILE A 85 -6.00 -9.53 -2.71
N ALA A 86 -5.08 -8.76 -3.30
CA ALA A 86 -4.54 -9.04 -4.63
C ALA A 86 -3.85 -10.42 -4.68
N THR A 87 -3.12 -10.80 -3.63
CA THR A 87 -2.42 -12.08 -3.54
C THR A 87 -3.41 -13.24 -3.51
N ALA A 88 -4.46 -13.12 -2.69
CA ALA A 88 -5.51 -14.12 -2.54
C ALA A 88 -6.47 -14.19 -3.75
N SER A 89 -6.54 -13.15 -4.56
CA SER A 89 -7.36 -13.15 -5.77
C SER A 89 -6.80 -14.13 -6.81
N ASP A 90 -7.70 -14.83 -7.52
CA ASP A 90 -7.36 -15.79 -8.57
C ASP A 90 -8.20 -15.49 -9.83
N PRO A 91 -7.87 -14.44 -10.59
CA PRO A 91 -8.66 -14.04 -11.74
C PRO A 91 -8.57 -15.09 -12.86
N VAL A 92 -9.72 -15.50 -13.37
CA VAL A 92 -9.82 -16.42 -14.52
C VAL A 92 -9.67 -15.66 -15.85
N ASP A 93 -10.05 -14.38 -15.85
CA ASP A 93 -9.90 -13.50 -17.01
C ASP A 93 -8.42 -13.09 -17.18
N PRO A 94 -7.80 -13.33 -18.35
CA PRO A 94 -6.38 -13.03 -18.58
C PRO A 94 -6.01 -11.56 -18.36
N GLN A 95 -6.91 -10.63 -18.72
CA GLN A 95 -6.65 -9.20 -18.55
C GLN A 95 -6.66 -8.82 -17.07
N MET A 96 -7.56 -9.39 -16.27
CA MET A 96 -7.57 -9.20 -14.82
C MET A 96 -6.37 -9.86 -14.13
N ASP A 97 -5.89 -11.02 -14.63
CA ASP A 97 -4.67 -11.66 -14.12
C ASP A 97 -3.43 -10.81 -14.39
N GLU A 98 -3.33 -10.18 -15.57
CA GLU A 98 -2.26 -9.23 -15.88
C GLU A 98 -2.31 -8.00 -14.94
N HIS A 99 -3.49 -7.41 -14.74
CA HIS A 99 -3.65 -6.28 -13.81
C HIS A 99 -3.26 -6.66 -12.37
N ARG A 100 -3.61 -7.87 -11.93
CA ARG A 100 -3.20 -8.42 -10.64
C ARG A 100 -1.69 -8.56 -10.55
N ALA A 101 -1.04 -9.10 -11.59
CA ALA A 101 0.41 -9.25 -11.63
C ALA A 101 1.12 -7.89 -11.50
N TRP A 102 0.72 -6.90 -12.29
CA TRP A 102 1.26 -5.53 -12.21
C TRP A 102 1.03 -4.89 -10.83
N LEU A 103 -0.14 -5.10 -10.24
CA LEU A 103 -0.43 -4.62 -8.89
C LEU A 103 0.50 -5.23 -7.84
N LEU A 104 0.69 -6.55 -7.87
CA LEU A 104 1.57 -7.24 -6.92
C LEU A 104 3.03 -6.80 -7.05
N LEU A 105 3.53 -6.61 -8.28
CA LEU A 105 4.88 -6.11 -8.51
C LEU A 105 5.05 -4.69 -7.98
N LYS A 106 4.11 -3.79 -8.30
CA LYS A 106 4.10 -2.42 -7.80
C LYS A 106 4.14 -2.37 -6.26
N LEU A 107 3.26 -3.14 -5.61
CA LEU A 107 3.20 -3.19 -4.15
C LEU A 107 4.45 -3.81 -3.54
N ASN A 108 5.09 -4.78 -4.22
CA ASN A 108 6.35 -5.34 -3.75
C ASN A 108 7.47 -4.28 -3.76
N VAL A 109 7.61 -3.51 -4.84
CA VAL A 109 8.58 -2.40 -4.92
C VAL A 109 8.34 -1.34 -3.86
N TRP A 110 7.08 -1.06 -3.51
CA TRP A 110 6.75 -0.03 -2.52
C TRP A 110 6.90 -0.48 -1.07
N LEU A 111 6.73 -1.77 -0.80
CA LEU A 111 6.70 -2.32 0.57
C LEU A 111 7.93 -3.15 0.93
N SER A 112 8.83 -3.39 -0.01
CA SER A 112 10.02 -4.23 0.16
C SER A 112 11.19 -3.68 -0.65
N ASP A 113 12.37 -3.70 -0.04
CA ASP A 113 13.63 -3.29 -0.68
C ASP A 113 14.53 -4.50 -0.98
N ASP A 114 13.95 -5.63 -1.41
CA ASP A 114 14.69 -6.83 -1.79
C ASP A 114 14.55 -7.14 -3.29
N LEU A 115 15.65 -6.95 -4.03
CA LEU A 115 15.72 -7.20 -5.46
C LEU A 115 15.57 -8.68 -5.82
N ALA A 116 16.08 -9.59 -4.99
CA ALA A 116 15.99 -11.02 -5.23
C ALA A 116 14.53 -11.48 -5.11
N ASP A 117 13.83 -11.08 -4.06
CA ASP A 117 12.41 -11.38 -3.86
C ASP A 117 11.54 -10.78 -4.96
N PHE A 118 11.80 -9.53 -5.36
CA PHE A 118 11.12 -8.90 -6.49
C PHE A 118 11.30 -9.70 -7.78
N SER A 119 12.53 -10.10 -8.09
CA SER A 119 12.84 -10.85 -9.31
C SER A 119 12.16 -12.23 -9.35
N ALA A 120 12.12 -12.92 -8.21
CA ALA A 120 11.45 -14.20 -8.05
C ALA A 120 9.93 -14.06 -8.22
N LEU A 121 9.35 -13.02 -7.61
CA LEU A 121 7.93 -12.70 -7.76
C LEU A 121 7.58 -12.41 -9.23
N ALA A 122 8.35 -11.55 -9.91
CA ALA A 122 8.14 -11.23 -11.32
C ALA A 122 8.20 -12.47 -12.21
N ALA A 123 9.21 -13.32 -12.02
CA ALA A 123 9.32 -14.57 -12.76
C ALA A 123 8.10 -15.47 -12.55
N SER A 124 7.61 -15.59 -11.31
CA SER A 124 6.45 -16.41 -10.98
C SER A 124 5.15 -15.91 -11.63
N LEU A 125 4.96 -14.58 -11.69
CA LEU A 125 3.78 -13.95 -12.26
C LEU A 125 3.77 -14.05 -13.79
N VAL A 126 4.92 -13.82 -14.44
CA VAL A 126 5.10 -14.01 -15.89
C VAL A 126 4.83 -15.46 -16.28
N ALA A 127 5.38 -16.42 -15.51
CA ALA A 127 5.19 -17.84 -15.75
C ALA A 127 3.71 -18.24 -15.69
N ARG A 128 2.98 -17.73 -14.69
CA ARG A 128 1.55 -17.93 -14.53
C ARG A 128 0.76 -17.33 -15.70
N HIS A 129 1.00 -16.06 -16.04
CA HIS A 129 0.24 -15.34 -17.05
C HIS A 129 0.38 -15.96 -18.46
N HIS A 130 1.59 -16.38 -18.83
CA HIS A 130 1.84 -17.00 -20.14
C HIS A 130 1.68 -18.53 -20.15
N GLY A 131 1.40 -19.15 -19.01
CA GLY A 131 1.38 -20.62 -18.88
C GLY A 131 2.74 -21.28 -19.12
N VAL A 132 3.84 -20.52 -19.01
CA VAL A 132 5.21 -20.99 -19.27
C VAL A 132 5.90 -21.24 -17.93
N ALA A 133 6.18 -22.50 -17.58
CA ALA A 133 7.01 -22.80 -16.42
C ALA A 133 8.40 -22.14 -16.59
N PHE A 134 8.72 -21.16 -15.74
CA PHE A 134 10.04 -20.55 -15.68
C PHE A 134 11.07 -21.66 -15.44
N ARG A 135 11.88 -21.97 -16.46
CA ARG A 135 12.97 -22.94 -16.32
C ARG A 135 14.04 -22.31 -15.45
N SER A 136 14.01 -22.65 -14.16
CA SER A 136 15.18 -22.55 -13.29
C SER A 136 16.31 -23.38 -13.91
N SER A 137 17.15 -22.76 -14.73
CA SER A 137 18.40 -23.37 -15.17
C SER A 137 19.43 -23.16 -14.07
N ASN A 138 19.35 -23.98 -13.02
CA ASN A 138 20.45 -24.17 -12.10
C ASN A 138 20.70 -25.66 -11.87
N SER A 139 21.05 -26.35 -12.95
CA SER A 139 21.53 -27.72 -12.94
C SER A 139 22.60 -27.88 -14.02
N GLY A 140 23.83 -27.45 -13.70
CA GLY A 140 24.93 -27.61 -14.65
C GLY A 140 26.22 -26.84 -14.39
N ARG A 141 26.61 -26.63 -13.13
CA ARG A 141 28.04 -26.47 -12.81
C ARG A 141 28.50 -27.69 -12.03
N ALA A 142 28.38 -28.84 -12.69
CA ALA A 142 29.15 -30.03 -12.33
C ALA A 142 30.58 -29.82 -12.85
N ALA A 143 31.52 -30.21 -12.00
CA ALA A 143 32.96 -30.13 -12.16
C ALA A 143 33.48 -30.42 -13.58
N ALA A 144 34.39 -29.55 -14.03
CA ALA A 144 35.53 -29.91 -14.86
C ALA A 144 36.74 -29.15 -14.30
#